data_AF-A0AAT9HI56-F1
#
_entry.id   AF-A0AAT9HI56-F1
#
_cell.length_a   1.000
_cell.length_b   1.000
_cell.length_c   1.000
_cell.angle_alpha   90.00
_cell.angle_beta   90.00
_cell.angle_gamma   90.00
#
_symmetry.space_group_name_H-M   'P 1'
#
loop_
_entity.id
_entity.type
_entity.pdbx_description
1 polymer ?
#
loop_
_entity_poly.entity_id
_entity_poly.type
_entity_poly.pdbx_seq_one_letter_code
_entity_poly.pdbx_strand_id
1 'polypeptide(L)'
;MVAAGGHDVLLDPVGLLGGSGLDRALCPAVDPADAGAAAVGKETVARLLASIGLAAGDGDGLGETSWGAGGHDTWVCADGRFRVGALTGSWAKDSAQYVGEGAREQARRVRVGELRSEIDDLTAERERLTEEARAVAERRAVLDAELAALPGDDDLRHAHARVTAATDTVRRARARRDERAAELAPAARRAERAAAGLADTAAALNLPTDPTALGAVRQALADHTALLAALWPTLRERVEAERAVTGEQEETHRAELLVSELAKRTAESARIAAAADEHLTTLRSTVGAAVAELQRQLEETAEAVRVCAREQEQTRAEHGDADRRASRAEGRGERLAEDVTEATAAREEAVAALQRFAATGLLAVALPDLAVPDDDGSTWAATPRLPSHGPWSPGSPRSTTPTRPGNACRNG
;
A
#
# COMPACT_ATOMS: atom_id res chain seq x y z
N MET A 1 -164.12 -8.50 4.55
CA MET A 1 -162.99 -8.49 3.59
C MET A 1 -161.75 -8.86 4.38
N VAL A 2 -161.36 -10.14 4.33
CA VAL A 2 -160.19 -10.69 5.07
C VAL A 2 -159.00 -10.68 4.11
N ALA A 3 -157.86 -10.17 4.57
CA ALA A 3 -156.64 -10.04 3.76
C ALA A 3 -155.86 -11.37 3.72
N ALA A 4 -155.50 -11.81 2.52
CA ALA A 4 -154.69 -12.99 2.28
C ALA A 4 -153.21 -12.70 2.62
N GLY A 5 -152.77 -13.06 3.82
CA GLY A 5 -151.37 -12.89 4.23
C GLY A 5 -151.06 -13.11 5.72
N GLY A 6 -152.07 -13.20 6.59
CA GLY A 6 -151.91 -13.67 7.96
C GLY A 6 -152.26 -15.15 8.06
N HIS A 7 -151.47 -15.94 8.79
CA HIS A 7 -151.95 -17.23 9.28
C HIS A 7 -153.01 -16.95 10.36
N ASP A 8 -154.24 -16.67 9.92
CA ASP A 8 -155.37 -16.46 10.81
C ASP A 8 -155.66 -17.79 11.51
N VAL A 9 -155.22 -17.91 12.77
CA VAL A 9 -155.50 -19.05 13.62
C VAL A 9 -156.92 -18.90 14.16
N LEU A 10 -157.85 -19.65 13.59
CA LEU A 10 -159.22 -19.72 14.10
C LEU A 10 -159.23 -20.57 15.37
N LEU A 11 -159.54 -19.94 16.50
CA LEU A 11 -159.76 -20.61 17.78
C LEU A 11 -161.26 -20.92 17.94
N ASP A 12 -161.68 -22.07 17.40
CA ASP A 12 -163.04 -22.57 17.55
C ASP A 12 -163.05 -23.86 18.39
N PRO A 13 -163.27 -23.76 19.71
CA PRO A 13 -163.36 -24.93 20.57
C PRO A 13 -164.68 -25.68 20.29
N VAL A 14 -164.63 -26.67 19.39
CA VAL A 14 -165.78 -27.52 19.05
C VAL A 14 -165.99 -28.57 20.15
N GLY A 15 -167.13 -28.51 20.83
CA GLY A 15 -167.53 -29.52 21.82
C GLY A 15 -167.19 -29.16 23.27
N LEU A 16 -168.11 -28.46 23.95
CA LEU A 16 -168.08 -28.32 25.40
C LEU A 16 -168.62 -29.61 26.04
N LEU A 17 -167.74 -30.59 26.20
CA LEU A 17 -168.03 -31.80 26.97
C LEU A 17 -167.89 -31.44 28.46
N GLY A 18 -169.02 -31.17 29.11
CA GLY A 18 -169.03 -30.62 30.47
C GLY A 18 -168.37 -31.57 31.49
N GLY A 19 -167.45 -31.03 32.29
CA GLY A 19 -167.08 -31.57 33.61
C GLY A 19 -165.63 -32.03 33.80
N SER A 20 -164.83 -32.18 32.74
CA SER A 20 -163.47 -32.75 32.83
C SER A 20 -162.37 -31.93 32.14
N GLY A 21 -162.56 -30.63 31.93
CA GLY A 21 -161.58 -29.78 31.24
C GLY A 21 -160.42 -29.28 32.11
N LEU A 22 -159.37 -28.76 31.46
CA LEU A 22 -158.22 -28.11 32.10
C LEU A 22 -158.59 -26.78 32.77
N ASP A 23 -159.73 -26.20 32.44
CA ASP A 23 -160.31 -25.01 33.08
C ASP A 23 -160.55 -25.21 34.59
N ARG A 24 -160.57 -26.47 35.07
CA ARG A 24 -160.66 -26.80 36.51
C ARG A 24 -159.35 -26.62 37.26
N ALA A 25 -158.21 -26.74 36.57
CA ALA A 25 -156.88 -26.62 37.17
C ALA A 25 -156.19 -25.29 36.80
N LEU A 26 -156.56 -24.70 35.67
CA LEU A 26 -155.97 -23.48 35.14
C LEU A 26 -157.03 -22.41 34.95
N CYS A 27 -156.77 -21.21 35.47
CA CYS A 27 -157.59 -20.04 35.18
C CYS A 27 -156.84 -19.13 34.18
N PRO A 28 -157.49 -18.65 33.11
CA PRO A 28 -156.87 -17.70 32.20
C PRO A 28 -156.57 -16.37 32.91
N ALA A 29 -155.30 -15.99 32.91
CA ALA A 29 -154.83 -14.68 33.33
C ALA A 29 -154.37 -13.90 32.08
N VAL A 30 -155.34 -13.30 31.38
CA VAL A 30 -155.10 -12.49 30.18
C VAL A 30 -154.81 -11.05 30.63
N ASP A 31 -153.66 -10.51 30.23
CA ASP A 31 -153.32 -9.11 30.47
C ASP A 31 -154.10 -8.22 29.48
N PRO A 32 -155.01 -7.34 29.95
CA PRO A 32 -155.78 -6.48 29.07
C PRO A 32 -154.93 -5.37 28.42
N ALA A 33 -153.72 -5.09 28.93
CA ALA A 33 -152.81 -4.09 28.36
C ALA A 33 -152.01 -4.63 27.16
N ASP A 34 -151.87 -5.96 27.04
CA ASP A 34 -151.29 -6.60 25.87
C ASP A 34 -152.34 -6.71 24.77
N ALA A 35 -152.17 -5.93 23.69
CA ALA A 35 -153.12 -5.89 22.57
C ALA A 35 -153.34 -7.27 21.92
N GLY A 36 -152.33 -8.14 21.90
CA GLY A 36 -152.44 -9.50 21.38
C GLY A 36 -153.21 -10.43 22.31
N ALA A 37 -152.95 -10.35 23.63
CA ALA A 37 -153.67 -11.12 24.62
C ALA A 37 -155.14 -10.69 24.72
N ALA A 38 -155.39 -9.39 24.66
CA ALA A 38 -156.73 -8.80 24.64
C ALA A 38 -157.54 -9.22 23.40
N ALA A 39 -156.88 -9.39 22.23
CA ALA A 39 -157.54 -9.82 20.99
C ALA A 39 -158.09 -11.26 21.06
N VAL A 40 -157.45 -12.16 21.81
CA VAL A 40 -157.96 -13.54 22.04
C VAL A 40 -159.07 -13.53 23.10
N GLY A 41 -158.87 -12.77 24.17
CA GLY A 41 -159.85 -12.58 25.24
C GLY A 41 -159.92 -13.76 26.23
N LYS A 42 -160.21 -13.43 27.50
CA LYS A 42 -160.28 -14.39 28.62
C LYS A 42 -161.26 -15.53 28.37
N GLU A 43 -162.41 -15.22 27.75
CA GLU A 43 -163.49 -16.18 27.51
C GLU A 43 -163.11 -17.22 26.44
N THR A 44 -162.42 -16.82 25.38
CA THR A 44 -161.91 -17.75 24.37
C THR A 44 -160.88 -18.71 24.96
N VAL A 45 -159.95 -18.21 25.78
CA VAL A 45 -158.98 -19.06 26.48
C VAL A 45 -159.66 -19.99 27.47
N ALA A 46 -160.69 -19.53 28.20
CA ALA A 46 -161.46 -20.37 29.10
C ALA A 46 -162.17 -21.50 28.34
N ARG A 47 -162.80 -21.20 27.18
CA ARG A 47 -163.42 -22.23 26.33
C ARG A 47 -162.40 -23.21 25.76
N LEU A 48 -161.20 -22.75 25.39
CA LEU A 48 -160.11 -23.63 24.95
C LEU A 48 -159.63 -24.55 26.07
N LEU A 49 -159.42 -24.03 27.27
CA LEU A 49 -159.05 -24.86 28.43
C LEU A 49 -160.14 -25.88 28.76
N ALA A 50 -161.41 -25.50 28.65
CA ALA A 50 -162.54 -26.42 28.82
C ALA A 50 -162.60 -27.52 27.73
N SER A 51 -162.08 -27.24 26.52
CA SER A 51 -162.02 -28.22 25.43
C SER A 51 -160.90 -29.25 25.58
N ILE A 52 -159.87 -28.95 26.39
CA ILE A 52 -158.76 -29.87 26.66
C ILE A 52 -159.08 -30.67 27.92
N GLY A 53 -159.14 -31.99 27.80
CA GLY A 53 -159.41 -32.86 28.93
C GLY A 53 -158.30 -32.83 29.98
N LEU A 54 -158.68 -32.76 31.24
CA LEU A 54 -157.85 -33.10 32.39
C LEU A 54 -158.26 -34.51 32.85
N ALA A 55 -157.47 -35.50 32.48
CA ALA A 55 -157.72 -36.88 32.89
C ALA A 55 -157.41 -37.04 34.39
N ALA A 56 -158.38 -37.52 35.15
CA ALA A 56 -158.15 -38.03 36.50
C ALA A 56 -157.41 -39.37 36.36
N GLY A 57 -156.15 -39.41 36.77
CA GLY A 57 -155.41 -40.66 36.80
C GLY A 57 -155.84 -41.46 38.04
N ASP A 58 -156.95 -42.18 37.98
CA ASP A 58 -157.30 -43.26 38.92
C ASP A 58 -158.42 -44.13 38.30
N GLY A 59 -158.38 -45.46 38.26
CA GLY A 59 -157.44 -46.42 38.81
C GLY A 59 -157.62 -47.78 38.13
N ASP A 60 -156.86 -48.78 38.59
CA ASP A 60 -156.90 -50.19 38.18
C ASP A 60 -158.32 -50.68 37.86
N GLY A 61 -158.63 -50.76 36.56
CA GLY A 61 -159.89 -51.26 36.04
C GLY A 61 -159.63 -51.84 34.66
N LEU A 62 -159.47 -53.17 34.61
CA LEU A 62 -159.37 -53.93 33.37
C LEU A 62 -160.64 -53.71 32.53
N GLY A 63 -160.49 -52.91 31.48
CA GLY A 63 -161.51 -52.63 30.49
C GLY A 63 -160.91 -51.82 29.35
N GLU A 64 -160.34 -52.51 28.35
CA GLU A 64 -160.17 -51.91 27.03
C GLU A 64 -161.50 -51.27 26.63
N THR A 65 -161.45 -50.01 26.15
CA THR A 65 -162.56 -49.15 25.71
C THR A 65 -163.17 -48.11 26.68
N SER A 66 -162.37 -47.49 27.57
CA SER A 66 -162.59 -46.06 27.88
C SER A 66 -161.38 -45.36 28.54
N TRP A 67 -160.34 -45.05 27.77
CA TRP A 67 -159.38 -43.99 28.14
C TRP A 67 -159.94 -42.61 27.74
N GLY A 68 -161.21 -42.40 28.02
CA GLY A 68 -161.92 -41.17 27.67
C GLY A 68 -161.84 -40.21 28.83
N ALA A 69 -160.93 -39.23 28.76
CA ALA A 69 -161.14 -37.96 29.46
C ALA A 69 -162.45 -37.37 28.91
N GLY A 70 -163.60 -37.79 29.41
CA GLY A 70 -164.93 -37.26 29.04
C GLY A 70 -165.29 -37.23 27.54
N GLY A 71 -164.53 -37.89 26.64
CA GLY A 71 -164.69 -37.77 25.18
C GLY A 71 -163.81 -36.70 24.50
N HIS A 72 -162.81 -36.12 25.18
CA HIS A 72 -161.88 -35.14 24.60
C HIS A 72 -160.80 -35.81 23.73
N ASP A 73 -160.60 -35.31 22.50
CA ASP A 73 -159.53 -35.75 21.58
C ASP A 73 -158.12 -35.27 22.00
N THR A 74 -158.06 -34.22 22.83
CA THR A 74 -156.82 -33.69 23.41
C THR A 74 -156.96 -33.66 24.93
N TRP A 75 -156.03 -34.27 25.66
CA TRP A 75 -156.05 -34.31 27.11
C TRP A 75 -154.65 -34.40 27.73
N VAL A 76 -154.54 -33.99 28.98
CA VAL A 76 -153.33 -34.15 29.81
C VAL A 76 -153.72 -34.77 31.16
N CYS A 77 -152.79 -35.51 31.76
CA CYS A 77 -152.90 -36.14 33.07
C CYS A 77 -151.90 -35.50 34.03
N ALA A 78 -152.22 -35.52 35.33
CA ALA A 78 -151.36 -34.96 36.38
C ALA A 78 -150.00 -35.69 36.51
N ASP A 79 -149.90 -36.93 36.05
CA ASP A 79 -148.66 -37.72 36.01
C ASP A 79 -147.75 -37.41 34.80
N GLY A 80 -148.13 -36.43 33.98
CA GLY A 80 -147.37 -36.00 32.81
C GLY A 80 -147.72 -36.75 31.53
N ARG A 81 -148.63 -37.73 31.55
CA ARG A 81 -149.17 -38.35 30.32
C ARG A 81 -150.07 -37.37 29.57
N PHE A 82 -150.04 -37.39 28.24
CA PHE A 82 -150.88 -36.53 27.40
C PHE A 82 -151.28 -37.20 26.09
N ARG A 83 -152.35 -36.68 25.48
CA ARG A 83 -152.81 -36.99 24.12
C ARG A 83 -153.15 -35.71 23.36
N VAL A 84 -152.78 -35.65 22.09
CA VAL A 84 -153.22 -34.63 21.12
C VAL A 84 -153.63 -35.33 19.84
N GLY A 85 -154.93 -35.56 19.63
CA GLY A 85 -155.43 -36.37 18.52
C GLY A 85 -154.90 -37.81 18.60
N ALA A 86 -154.14 -38.25 17.60
CA ALA A 86 -153.51 -39.58 17.58
C ALA A 86 -152.18 -39.64 18.37
N LEU A 87 -151.57 -38.51 18.73
CA LEU A 87 -150.28 -38.47 19.42
C LEU A 87 -150.48 -38.67 20.91
N THR A 88 -149.73 -39.60 21.52
CA THR A 88 -149.68 -39.80 22.97
C THR A 88 -148.24 -39.80 23.46
N GLY A 89 -148.01 -39.32 24.68
CA GLY A 89 -146.67 -39.24 25.28
C GLY A 89 -146.72 -38.98 26.78
N SER A 90 -145.54 -38.90 27.41
CA SER A 90 -145.43 -38.56 28.83
C SER A 90 -144.17 -37.75 29.11
N TRP A 91 -144.29 -36.68 29.89
CA TRP A 91 -143.17 -35.87 30.36
C TRP A 91 -143.48 -35.27 31.73
N ALA A 92 -142.50 -35.29 32.64
CA ALA A 92 -142.62 -34.70 33.97
C ALA A 92 -141.47 -33.73 34.26
N LYS A 93 -141.73 -32.76 35.13
CA LYS A 93 -140.74 -31.88 35.76
C LYS A 93 -141.03 -31.84 37.25
N ASP A 94 -139.99 -31.77 38.08
CA ASP A 94 -140.13 -31.76 39.54
C ASP A 94 -140.92 -30.55 40.06
N SER A 95 -141.00 -29.48 39.26
CA SER A 95 -141.80 -28.29 39.57
C SER A 95 -142.35 -27.62 38.31
N ALA A 96 -143.47 -26.92 38.49
CA ALA A 96 -144.00 -26.01 37.47
C ALA A 96 -143.07 -24.78 37.36
N GLN A 97 -142.49 -24.57 36.19
CA GLN A 97 -141.53 -23.48 35.94
C GLN A 97 -142.01 -22.48 34.87
N TYR A 98 -142.95 -22.89 34.01
CA TYR A 98 -143.30 -22.14 32.79
C TYR A 98 -144.79 -21.78 32.71
N VAL A 99 -145.63 -22.35 33.56
CA VAL A 99 -147.08 -22.13 33.58
C VAL A 99 -147.44 -21.40 34.86
N GLY A 100 -148.03 -20.20 34.71
CA GLY A 100 -148.32 -19.30 35.83
C GLY A 100 -147.19 -18.30 36.12
N GLU A 101 -147.56 -17.10 36.54
CA GLU A 101 -146.64 -16.03 36.89
C GLU A 101 -145.72 -16.42 38.06
N GLY A 102 -146.29 -16.98 39.14
CA GLY A 102 -145.55 -17.38 40.33
C GLY A 102 -144.50 -18.46 40.07
N ALA A 103 -144.82 -19.45 39.22
CA ALA A 103 -143.89 -20.49 38.78
C ALA A 103 -142.68 -19.92 38.02
N ARG A 104 -142.94 -18.97 37.10
CA ARG A 104 -141.89 -18.30 36.31
C ARG A 104 -141.02 -17.41 37.16
N GLU A 105 -141.62 -16.63 38.06
CA GLU A 105 -140.88 -15.75 38.96
C GLU A 105 -140.03 -16.55 39.95
N GLN A 106 -140.54 -17.69 40.47
CA GLN A 106 -139.76 -18.58 41.32
C GLN A 106 -138.57 -19.21 40.56
N ALA A 107 -138.79 -19.71 39.35
CA ALA A 107 -137.71 -20.27 38.51
C ALA A 107 -136.64 -19.21 38.17
N ARG A 108 -137.06 -17.96 37.90
CA ARG A 108 -136.15 -16.84 37.68
C ARG A 108 -135.31 -16.54 38.92
N ARG A 109 -135.91 -16.50 40.11
CA ARG A 109 -135.19 -16.25 41.37
C ARG A 109 -134.16 -17.34 41.66
N VAL A 110 -134.52 -18.61 41.45
CA VAL A 110 -133.58 -19.74 41.57
C VAL A 110 -132.41 -19.54 40.62
N ARG A 111 -132.66 -19.26 39.33
CA ARG A 111 -131.59 -19.07 38.34
C ARG A 111 -130.69 -17.88 38.64
N VAL A 112 -131.25 -16.76 39.12
CA VAL A 112 -130.46 -15.60 39.55
C VAL A 112 -129.62 -15.93 40.78
N GLY A 113 -130.13 -16.74 41.71
CA GLY A 113 -129.37 -17.25 42.85
C GLY A 113 -128.18 -18.10 42.44
N GLU A 114 -128.39 -19.06 41.54
CA GLU A 114 -127.31 -19.89 40.97
C GLU A 114 -126.23 -19.04 40.29
N LEU A 115 -126.62 -18.10 39.43
CA LEU A 115 -125.69 -17.22 38.72
C LEU A 115 -124.92 -16.31 39.69
N ARG A 116 -125.54 -15.85 40.77
CA ARG A 116 -124.85 -15.07 41.81
C ARG A 116 -123.80 -15.92 42.51
N SER A 117 -124.14 -17.15 42.89
CA SER A 117 -123.17 -18.09 43.48
C SER A 117 -122.00 -18.36 42.54
N GLU A 118 -122.28 -18.59 41.24
CA GLU A 118 -121.24 -18.82 40.24
C GLU A 118 -120.32 -17.59 40.05
N ILE A 119 -120.88 -16.39 40.08
CA ILE A 119 -120.11 -15.14 40.03
C ILE A 119 -119.23 -14.99 41.27
N ASP A 120 -119.77 -15.29 42.46
CA ASP A 120 -119.03 -15.20 43.72
C ASP A 120 -117.85 -16.19 43.73
N ASP A 121 -118.09 -17.43 43.31
CA ASP A 121 -117.06 -18.48 43.21
C ASP A 121 -115.94 -18.11 42.22
N LEU A 122 -116.29 -17.66 41.02
CA LEU A 122 -115.31 -17.23 40.00
C LEU A 122 -114.54 -15.97 40.44
N THR A 123 -115.18 -15.07 41.18
CA THR A 123 -114.52 -13.88 41.72
C THR A 123 -113.48 -14.28 42.77
N ALA A 124 -113.83 -15.18 43.70
CA ALA A 124 -112.91 -15.71 44.69
C ALA A 124 -111.74 -16.47 44.05
N GLU A 125 -111.99 -17.28 43.02
CA GLU A 125 -110.94 -17.99 42.30
C GLU A 125 -109.98 -17.01 41.60
N ARG A 126 -110.49 -15.98 40.94
CA ARG A 126 -109.68 -14.95 40.29
C ARG A 126 -108.81 -14.22 41.30
N GLU A 127 -109.35 -13.84 42.45
CA GLU A 127 -108.59 -13.17 43.51
C GLU A 127 -107.47 -14.06 44.04
N ARG A 128 -107.74 -15.34 44.30
CA ARG A 128 -106.72 -16.33 44.69
C ARG A 128 -105.60 -16.43 43.66
N LEU A 129 -105.93 -16.60 42.38
CA LEU A 129 -104.94 -16.72 41.30
C LEU A 129 -104.12 -15.43 41.13
N THR A 130 -104.74 -14.27 41.34
CA THR A 130 -104.05 -12.98 41.26
C THR A 130 -103.00 -12.86 42.38
N GLU A 131 -103.35 -13.28 43.60
CA GLU A 131 -102.42 -13.28 44.72
C GLU A 131 -101.28 -14.29 44.54
N GLU A 132 -101.58 -15.49 44.01
CA GLU A 132 -100.56 -16.49 43.66
C GLU A 132 -99.59 -15.97 42.59
N ALA A 133 -100.08 -15.29 41.56
CA ALA A 133 -99.25 -14.69 40.52
C ALA A 133 -98.36 -13.58 41.10
N ARG A 134 -98.90 -12.75 42.00
CA ARG A 134 -98.14 -11.70 42.71
C ARG A 134 -97.00 -12.31 43.54
N ALA A 135 -97.29 -13.37 44.31
CA ALA A 135 -96.30 -14.06 45.11
C ALA A 135 -95.21 -14.76 44.28
N VAL A 136 -95.51 -15.24 43.08
CA VAL A 136 -94.50 -15.77 42.14
C VAL A 136 -93.64 -14.64 41.59
N ALA A 137 -94.25 -13.51 41.19
CA ALA A 137 -93.52 -12.36 40.65
C ALA A 137 -92.53 -11.78 41.68
N GLU A 138 -92.94 -11.65 42.94
CA GLU A 138 -92.06 -11.21 44.03
C GLU A 138 -90.87 -12.15 44.23
N ARG A 139 -91.12 -13.47 44.28
CA ARG A 139 -90.04 -14.47 44.38
C ARG A 139 -89.07 -14.40 43.21
N ARG A 140 -89.55 -14.17 41.99
CA ARG A 140 -88.68 -13.99 40.81
C ARG A 140 -87.84 -12.73 40.92
N ALA A 141 -88.43 -11.62 41.33
CA ALA A 141 -87.71 -10.37 41.52
C ALA A 141 -86.58 -10.51 42.58
N VAL A 142 -86.84 -11.24 43.66
CA VAL A 142 -85.81 -11.57 44.67
C VAL A 142 -84.70 -12.43 44.07
N LEU A 143 -85.03 -13.51 43.37
CA LEU A 143 -84.03 -14.38 42.72
C LEU A 143 -83.21 -13.63 41.67
N ASP A 144 -83.83 -12.77 40.87
CA ASP A 144 -83.14 -11.95 39.87
C ASP A 144 -82.18 -10.96 40.54
N ALA A 145 -82.58 -10.37 41.68
CA ALA A 145 -81.71 -9.49 42.48
C ALA A 145 -80.55 -10.26 43.13
N GLU A 146 -80.79 -11.46 43.67
CA GLU A 146 -79.77 -12.35 44.21
C GLU A 146 -78.75 -12.77 43.13
N LEU A 147 -79.23 -13.12 41.93
CA LEU A 147 -78.38 -13.45 40.78
C LEU A 147 -77.56 -12.25 40.31
N ALA A 148 -78.16 -11.06 40.26
CA ALA A 148 -77.46 -9.84 39.88
C ALA A 148 -76.41 -9.38 40.92
N ALA A 149 -76.64 -9.70 42.20
CA ALA A 149 -75.70 -9.43 43.28
C ALA A 149 -74.54 -10.44 43.36
N LEU A 150 -74.63 -11.56 42.63
CA LEU A 150 -73.60 -12.58 42.63
C LEU A 150 -72.33 -12.01 41.97
N PRO A 151 -71.18 -11.98 42.68
CA PRO A 151 -69.94 -11.50 42.09
C PRO A 151 -69.52 -12.45 40.96
N GLY A 152 -69.08 -11.86 39.84
CA GLY A 152 -68.53 -12.63 38.71
C GLY A 152 -67.25 -13.39 39.07
N ASP A 153 -66.95 -14.45 38.33
CA ASP A 153 -65.74 -15.27 38.53
C ASP A 153 -64.54 -14.77 37.71
N ASP A 154 -64.69 -13.66 36.99
CA ASP A 154 -63.67 -13.09 36.12
C ASP A 154 -62.37 -12.78 36.87
N ASP A 155 -62.45 -12.19 38.07
CA ASP A 155 -61.26 -11.87 38.86
C ASP A 155 -60.51 -13.13 39.29
N LEU A 156 -61.24 -14.18 39.66
CA LEU A 156 -60.65 -15.48 40.01
C LEU A 156 -60.00 -16.15 38.79
N ARG A 157 -60.68 -16.14 37.63
CA ARG A 157 -60.13 -16.65 36.37
C ARG A 157 -58.86 -15.90 35.96
N HIS A 158 -58.88 -14.56 36.05
CA HIS A 158 -57.70 -13.73 35.77
C HIS A 158 -56.56 -14.01 36.75
N ALA A 159 -56.84 -14.14 38.05
CA ALA A 159 -55.84 -14.50 39.04
C ALA A 159 -55.21 -15.87 38.74
N HIS A 160 -56.02 -16.88 38.40
CA HIS A 160 -55.53 -18.21 38.04
C HIS A 160 -54.68 -18.17 36.76
N ALA A 161 -55.12 -17.46 35.73
CA ALA A 161 -54.35 -17.28 34.50
C ALA A 161 -52.99 -16.61 34.76
N ARG A 162 -52.95 -15.59 35.63
CA ARG A 162 -51.70 -14.92 36.03
C ARG A 162 -50.74 -15.86 36.77
N VAL A 163 -51.25 -16.67 37.70
CA VAL A 163 -50.44 -17.64 38.45
C VAL A 163 -49.86 -18.71 37.52
N THR A 164 -50.67 -19.23 36.59
CA THR A 164 -50.23 -20.22 35.61
C THR A 164 -49.15 -19.64 34.69
N ALA A 165 -49.35 -18.43 34.15
CA ALA A 165 -48.36 -17.75 33.31
C ALA A 165 -47.04 -17.46 34.05
N ALA A 166 -47.13 -17.03 35.31
CA ALA A 166 -45.95 -16.80 36.16
C ALA A 166 -45.19 -18.11 36.44
N THR A 167 -45.91 -19.18 36.76
CA THR A 167 -45.33 -20.51 37.01
C THR A 167 -44.60 -21.05 35.78
N ASP A 168 -45.20 -20.90 34.60
CA ASP A 168 -44.58 -21.28 33.33
C ASP A 168 -43.32 -20.46 33.02
N THR A 169 -43.36 -19.16 33.30
CA THR A 169 -42.20 -18.27 33.11
C THR A 169 -41.04 -18.70 34.01
N VAL A 170 -41.31 -19.00 35.29
CA VAL A 170 -40.31 -19.50 36.25
C VAL A 170 -39.76 -20.85 35.80
N ARG A 171 -40.63 -21.78 35.38
CA ARG A 171 -40.23 -23.09 34.87
C ARG A 171 -39.27 -22.98 33.68
N ARG A 172 -39.59 -22.15 32.69
CA ARG A 172 -38.72 -21.90 31.53
C ARG A 172 -37.40 -21.23 31.90
N ALA A 173 -37.42 -20.29 32.84
CA ALA A 173 -36.20 -19.63 33.32
C ALA A 173 -35.27 -20.60 34.05
N ARG A 174 -35.83 -21.49 34.88
CA ARG A 174 -35.06 -22.55 35.57
C ARG A 174 -34.45 -23.53 34.57
N ALA A 175 -35.23 -24.01 33.59
CA ALA A 175 -34.72 -24.91 32.56
C ALA A 175 -33.52 -24.29 31.81
N ARG A 176 -33.62 -23.03 31.36
CA ARG A 176 -32.50 -22.34 30.71
C ARG A 176 -31.28 -22.19 31.62
N ARG A 177 -31.48 -21.86 32.91
CA ARG A 177 -30.38 -21.78 33.88
C ARG A 177 -29.69 -23.13 34.01
N ASP A 178 -30.46 -24.21 34.13
CA ASP A 178 -29.93 -25.55 34.33
C ASP A 178 -29.18 -26.06 33.11
N GLU A 179 -29.66 -25.76 31.89
CA GLU A 179 -28.92 -25.99 30.63
C GLU A 179 -27.57 -25.27 30.63
N ARG A 180 -27.54 -23.97 30.96
CA ARG A 180 -26.28 -23.20 31.01
C ARG A 180 -25.34 -23.66 32.11
N ALA A 181 -25.87 -24.04 33.26
CA ALA A 181 -25.08 -24.60 34.36
C ALA A 181 -24.46 -25.95 33.95
N ALA A 182 -25.21 -26.79 33.22
CA ALA A 182 -24.71 -28.06 32.69
C ALA A 182 -23.59 -27.86 31.65
N GLU A 183 -23.62 -26.78 30.88
CA GLU A 183 -22.56 -26.43 29.90
C GLU A 183 -21.26 -25.93 30.56
N LEU A 184 -21.35 -25.33 31.75
CA LEU A 184 -20.22 -24.68 32.42
C LEU A 184 -19.08 -25.65 32.75
N ALA A 185 -19.39 -26.78 33.39
CA ALA A 185 -18.36 -27.73 33.84
C ALA A 185 -17.61 -28.40 32.66
N PRO A 186 -18.28 -28.87 31.59
CA PRO A 186 -17.59 -29.32 30.37
C PRO A 186 -16.77 -28.23 29.68
N ALA A 187 -17.25 -26.97 29.66
CA ALA A 187 -16.51 -25.86 29.08
C ALA A 187 -15.24 -25.54 29.88
N ALA A 188 -15.33 -25.48 31.21
CA ALA A 188 -14.18 -25.31 32.09
C ALA A 188 -13.15 -26.42 31.90
N ARG A 189 -13.58 -27.70 31.89
CA ARG A 189 -12.69 -28.84 31.61
C ARG A 189 -12.04 -28.80 30.23
N ARG A 190 -12.69 -28.21 29.21
CA ARG A 190 -12.08 -28.01 27.89
C ARG A 190 -11.04 -26.90 27.93
N ALA A 191 -11.32 -25.80 28.61
CA ALA A 191 -10.37 -24.70 28.79
C ALA A 191 -9.13 -25.15 29.58
N GLU A 192 -9.31 -25.87 30.69
CA GLU A 192 -8.22 -26.44 31.49
C GLU A 192 -7.35 -27.39 30.67
N ARG A 193 -7.96 -28.31 29.90
CA ARG A 193 -7.21 -29.22 29.02
C ARG A 193 -6.47 -28.49 27.91
N ALA A 194 -7.07 -27.46 27.32
CA ALA A 194 -6.41 -26.65 26.31
C ALA A 194 -5.22 -25.86 26.89
N ALA A 195 -5.38 -25.30 28.09
CA ALA A 195 -4.31 -24.59 28.80
C ALA A 195 -3.17 -25.54 29.20
N ALA A 196 -3.49 -26.72 29.72
CA ALA A 196 -2.49 -27.75 30.02
C ALA A 196 -1.76 -28.21 28.75
N GLY A 197 -2.49 -28.49 27.66
CA GLY A 197 -1.88 -28.86 26.38
C GLY A 197 -0.99 -27.76 25.79
N LEU A 198 -1.37 -26.48 25.93
CA LEU A 198 -0.52 -25.34 25.55
C LEU A 198 0.75 -25.31 26.40
N ALA A 199 0.64 -25.45 27.72
CA ALA A 199 1.78 -25.42 28.64
C ALA A 199 2.75 -26.58 28.38
N ASP A 200 2.24 -27.80 28.18
CA ASP A 200 3.04 -28.98 27.87
C ASP A 200 3.77 -28.81 26.53
N THR A 201 3.07 -28.33 25.50
CA THR A 201 3.67 -28.09 24.18
C THR A 201 4.75 -27.00 24.24
N ALA A 202 4.47 -25.91 24.95
CA ALA A 202 5.41 -24.82 25.14
C ALA A 202 6.66 -25.30 25.91
N ALA A 203 6.49 -26.09 26.98
CA ALA A 203 7.59 -26.68 27.72
C ALA A 203 8.42 -27.64 26.86
N ALA A 204 7.79 -28.52 26.08
CA ALA A 204 8.47 -29.48 25.20
C ALA A 204 9.34 -28.79 24.14
N LEU A 205 8.90 -27.62 23.66
CA LEU A 205 9.62 -26.83 22.66
C LEU A 205 10.54 -25.76 23.28
N ASN A 206 10.60 -25.65 24.61
CA ASN A 206 11.25 -24.56 25.34
C ASN A 206 10.81 -23.17 24.85
N LEU A 207 9.52 -23.03 24.52
CA LEU A 207 8.91 -21.80 24.06
C LEU A 207 8.06 -21.17 25.18
N PRO A 208 7.87 -19.84 25.17
CA PRO A 208 6.89 -19.18 26.02
C PRO A 208 5.44 -19.58 25.66
N THR A 209 4.54 -19.55 26.63
CA THR A 209 3.08 -19.70 26.39
C THR A 209 2.40 -18.38 26.02
N ASP A 210 3.03 -17.25 26.35
CA ASP A 210 2.50 -15.92 26.07
C ASP A 210 2.62 -15.57 24.58
N PRO A 211 1.54 -15.11 23.91
CA PRO A 211 1.56 -14.77 22.49
C PRO A 211 2.57 -13.68 22.12
N THR A 212 2.79 -12.68 22.99
CA THR A 212 3.73 -11.59 22.71
C THR A 212 5.17 -12.08 22.78
N ALA A 213 5.49 -12.91 23.77
CA ALA A 213 6.79 -13.55 23.90
C ALA A 213 7.09 -14.53 22.75
N LEU A 214 6.08 -15.30 22.28
CA LEU A 214 6.21 -16.11 21.06
C LEU A 214 6.46 -15.27 19.80
N GLY A 215 5.85 -14.08 19.72
CA GLY A 215 6.14 -13.10 18.68
C GLY A 215 7.61 -12.65 18.69
N ALA A 216 8.15 -12.36 19.88
CA ALA A 216 9.55 -12.00 20.05
C ALA A 216 10.52 -13.13 19.66
N VAL A 217 10.23 -14.38 20.03
CA VAL A 217 11.05 -15.53 19.61
C VAL A 217 11.05 -15.69 18.09
N ARG A 218 9.88 -15.55 17.45
CA ARG A 218 9.76 -15.61 15.98
C ARG A 218 10.58 -14.52 15.31
N GLN A 219 10.52 -13.29 15.81
CA GLN A 219 11.31 -12.19 15.29
C GLN A 219 12.81 -12.44 15.47
N ALA A 220 13.23 -12.89 16.65
CA ALA A 220 14.63 -13.20 16.91
C ALA A 220 15.18 -14.30 15.98
N LEU A 221 14.38 -15.32 15.64
CA LEU A 221 14.75 -16.33 14.65
C LEU A 221 14.88 -15.75 13.23
N ALA A 222 13.99 -14.83 12.85
CA ALA A 222 14.08 -14.14 11.56
C ALA A 222 15.34 -13.26 11.49
N ASP A 223 15.61 -12.49 12.53
CA ASP A 223 16.80 -11.63 12.64
C ASP A 223 18.08 -12.47 12.62
N HIS A 224 18.11 -13.59 13.35
CA HIS A 224 19.23 -14.54 13.34
C HIS A 224 19.49 -15.09 11.93
N THR A 225 18.42 -15.47 11.22
CA THR A 225 18.53 -15.97 9.84
C THR A 225 19.08 -14.89 8.89
N ALA A 226 18.62 -13.65 9.03
CA ALA A 226 19.13 -12.53 8.26
C ALA A 226 20.60 -12.23 8.55
N LEU A 227 21.01 -12.29 9.82
CA LEU A 227 22.42 -12.14 10.22
C LEU A 227 23.31 -13.23 9.63
N LEU A 228 22.88 -14.49 9.68
CA LEU A 228 23.63 -15.60 9.07
C LEU A 228 23.74 -15.45 7.54
N ALA A 229 22.68 -15.00 6.87
CA ALA A 229 22.69 -14.75 5.44
C ALA A 229 23.65 -13.60 5.06
N ALA A 230 23.75 -12.56 5.89
CA ALA A 230 24.67 -11.44 5.69
C ALA A 230 26.14 -11.79 5.99
N LEU A 231 26.40 -12.75 6.89
CA LEU A 231 27.76 -13.14 7.28
C LEU A 231 28.56 -13.71 6.11
N TRP A 232 27.96 -14.56 5.27
CA TRP A 232 28.72 -15.25 4.22
C TRP A 232 29.29 -14.30 3.14
N PRO A 233 28.53 -13.35 2.58
CA PRO A 233 29.09 -12.31 1.72
C PRO A 233 30.23 -11.53 2.37
N THR A 234 30.10 -11.12 3.64
CA THR A 234 31.15 -10.35 4.32
C THR A 234 32.44 -11.16 4.52
N LEU A 235 32.34 -12.46 4.83
CA LEU A 235 33.50 -13.35 4.91
C LEU A 235 34.17 -13.50 3.53
N ARG A 236 33.37 -13.61 2.47
CA ARG A 236 33.88 -13.70 1.11
C ARG A 236 34.58 -12.41 0.67
N GLU A 237 33.97 -11.25 0.90
CA GLU A 237 34.56 -9.94 0.63
C GLU A 237 35.87 -9.76 1.39
N ARG A 238 35.94 -10.20 2.65
CA ARG A 238 37.18 -10.18 3.43
C ARG A 238 38.27 -11.04 2.78
N VAL A 239 37.96 -12.27 2.38
CA VAL A 239 38.94 -13.16 1.73
C VAL A 239 39.38 -12.60 0.37
N GLU A 240 38.47 -12.01 -0.40
CA GLU A 240 38.79 -11.34 -1.66
C GLU A 240 39.68 -10.10 -1.44
N ALA A 241 39.39 -9.30 -0.41
CA ALA A 241 40.23 -8.16 -0.01
C ALA A 241 41.62 -8.60 0.46
N GLU A 242 41.73 -9.66 1.26
CA GLU A 242 43.02 -10.23 1.68
C GLU A 242 43.86 -10.71 0.48
N ARG A 243 43.22 -11.35 -0.51
CA ARG A 243 43.89 -11.74 -1.77
C ARG A 243 44.31 -10.53 -2.60
N ALA A 244 43.47 -9.50 -2.70
CA ALA A 244 43.79 -8.27 -3.41
C ALA A 244 45.00 -7.58 -2.78
N VAL A 245 45.02 -7.43 -1.45
CA VAL A 245 46.18 -6.86 -0.74
C VAL A 245 47.45 -7.68 -0.97
N THR A 246 47.36 -9.01 -0.94
CA THR A 246 48.51 -9.88 -1.21
C THR A 246 49.00 -9.71 -2.66
N GLY A 247 48.09 -9.64 -3.64
CA GLY A 247 48.42 -9.38 -5.04
C GLY A 247 49.09 -8.02 -5.26
N GLU A 248 48.58 -6.96 -4.65
CA GLU A 248 49.19 -5.62 -4.71
C GLU A 248 50.58 -5.57 -4.05
N GLN A 249 50.78 -6.31 -2.96
CA GLN A 249 52.10 -6.45 -2.34
C GLN A 249 53.10 -7.16 -3.25
N GLU A 250 52.68 -8.24 -3.93
CA GLU A 250 53.53 -8.93 -4.91
C GLU A 250 53.88 -8.03 -6.11
N GLU A 251 52.91 -7.31 -6.67
CA GLU A 251 53.15 -6.36 -7.77
C GLU A 251 54.07 -5.23 -7.34
N THR A 252 53.88 -4.67 -6.14
CA THR A 252 54.79 -3.66 -5.58
C THR A 252 56.21 -4.21 -5.45
N HIS A 253 56.37 -5.43 -4.94
CA HIS A 253 57.68 -6.06 -4.82
C HIS A 253 58.34 -6.30 -6.20
N ARG A 254 57.57 -6.76 -7.20
CA ARG A 254 58.05 -6.89 -8.58
C ARG A 254 58.49 -5.55 -9.16
N ALA A 255 57.71 -4.49 -8.93
CA ALA A 255 58.04 -3.13 -9.37
C ALA A 255 59.33 -2.62 -8.68
N GLU A 256 59.50 -2.84 -7.37
CA GLU A 256 60.73 -2.48 -6.65
C GLU A 256 61.97 -3.21 -7.21
N LEU A 257 61.86 -4.51 -7.50
CA LEU A 257 62.93 -5.27 -8.13
C LEU A 257 63.29 -4.72 -9.51
N LEU A 258 62.27 -4.37 -10.33
CA LEU A 258 62.48 -3.75 -11.64
C LEU A 258 63.14 -2.38 -11.53
N VAL A 259 62.71 -1.54 -10.58
CA VAL A 259 63.33 -0.23 -10.32
C VAL A 259 64.78 -0.41 -9.89
N SER A 260 65.09 -1.36 -9.00
CA SER A 260 66.46 -1.68 -8.59
C SER A 260 67.32 -2.17 -9.76
N GLU A 261 66.79 -3.04 -10.61
CA GLU A 261 67.48 -3.53 -11.81
C GLU A 261 67.76 -2.40 -12.81
N LEU A 262 66.78 -1.54 -13.08
CA LEU A 262 66.95 -0.36 -13.93
C LEU A 262 67.96 0.63 -13.32
N ALA A 263 67.97 0.82 -12.01
CA ALA A 263 68.96 1.63 -11.30
C ALA A 263 70.39 1.07 -11.46
N LYS A 264 70.56 -0.26 -11.39
CA LYS A 264 71.85 -0.91 -11.66
C LYS A 264 72.31 -0.69 -13.10
N ARG A 265 71.42 -0.90 -14.09
CA ARG A 265 71.73 -0.71 -15.52
C ARG A 265 72.08 0.73 -15.87
N THR A 266 71.36 1.69 -15.28
CA THR A 266 71.65 3.12 -15.47
C THR A 266 73.00 3.50 -14.84
N ALA A 267 73.32 2.98 -13.64
CA ALA A 267 74.62 3.18 -13.02
C ALA A 267 75.77 2.54 -13.83
N GLU A 268 75.57 1.33 -14.38
CA GLU A 268 76.54 0.68 -15.26
C GLU A 268 76.75 1.47 -16.55
N SER A 269 75.66 1.89 -17.20
CA SER A 269 75.72 2.72 -18.39
C SER A 269 76.42 4.06 -18.13
N ALA A 270 76.20 4.68 -16.97
CA ALA A 270 76.90 5.89 -16.54
C ALA A 270 78.40 5.64 -16.29
N ARG A 271 78.79 4.49 -15.72
CA ARG A 271 80.21 4.11 -15.57
C ARG A 271 80.88 3.89 -16.92
N ILE A 272 80.23 3.20 -17.85
CA ILE A 272 80.74 3.00 -19.21
C ILE A 272 80.92 4.35 -19.90
N ALA A 273 79.93 5.26 -19.78
CA ALA A 273 80.03 6.61 -20.32
C ALA A 273 81.20 7.40 -19.70
N ALA A 274 81.39 7.33 -18.38
CA ALA A 274 82.51 7.98 -17.70
C ALA A 274 83.88 7.41 -18.13
N ALA A 275 84.01 6.09 -18.26
CA ALA A 275 85.23 5.45 -18.74
C ALA A 275 85.54 5.79 -20.21
N ALA A 276 84.50 5.89 -21.05
CA ALA A 276 84.66 6.35 -22.43
C ALA A 276 85.12 7.82 -22.50
N ASP A 277 84.59 8.68 -21.62
CA ASP A 277 84.99 10.09 -21.53
C ASP A 277 86.44 10.25 -21.00
N GLU A 278 86.84 9.42 -20.03
CA GLU A 278 88.23 9.34 -19.54
C GLU A 278 89.19 8.83 -20.63
N HIS A 279 88.79 7.81 -21.39
CA HIS A 279 89.58 7.30 -22.52
C HIS A 279 89.75 8.36 -23.61
N LEU A 280 88.68 9.08 -23.94
CA LEU A 280 88.73 10.21 -24.86
C LEU A 280 89.65 11.33 -24.36
N THR A 281 89.62 11.62 -23.06
CA THR A 281 90.53 12.59 -22.42
C THR A 281 91.98 12.13 -22.48
N THR A 282 92.26 10.85 -22.23
CA THR A 282 93.60 10.25 -22.30
C THR A 282 94.14 10.22 -23.73
N LEU A 283 93.32 9.90 -24.72
CA LEU A 283 93.70 9.96 -26.13
C LEU A 283 94.03 11.39 -26.56
N ARG A 284 93.26 12.38 -26.09
CA ARG A 284 93.59 13.81 -26.30
C ARG A 284 94.93 14.20 -25.68
N SER A 285 95.25 13.70 -24.48
CA SER A 285 96.52 14.05 -23.81
C SER A 285 97.74 13.31 -24.38
N THR A 286 97.59 12.10 -24.92
CA THR A 286 98.71 11.28 -25.41
C THR A 286 98.93 11.42 -26.92
N VAL A 287 97.88 11.25 -27.72
CA VAL A 287 97.96 11.34 -29.18
C VAL A 287 97.86 12.80 -29.63
N GLY A 288 97.05 13.63 -28.95
CA GLY A 288 96.98 15.07 -29.24
C GLY A 288 98.29 15.80 -28.96
N ALA A 289 99.01 15.43 -27.90
CA ALA A 289 100.35 15.98 -27.63
C ALA A 289 101.41 15.50 -28.63
N ALA A 290 101.37 14.23 -29.06
CA ALA A 290 102.28 13.71 -30.08
C ALA A 290 102.02 14.29 -31.48
N VAL A 291 100.77 14.56 -31.83
CA VAL A 291 100.40 15.25 -33.08
C VAL A 291 100.79 16.73 -33.02
N ALA A 292 100.60 17.40 -31.88
CA ALA A 292 101.06 18.77 -31.68
C ALA A 292 102.59 18.90 -31.75
N GLU A 293 103.33 17.92 -31.22
CA GLU A 293 104.79 17.87 -31.27
C GLU A 293 105.31 17.57 -32.70
N LEU A 294 104.65 16.70 -33.45
CA LEU A 294 104.99 16.46 -34.87
C LEU A 294 104.70 17.69 -35.75
N GLN A 295 103.63 18.44 -35.47
CA GLN A 295 103.36 19.72 -36.14
C GLN A 295 104.43 20.77 -35.82
N ARG A 296 104.85 20.87 -34.55
CA ARG A 296 105.95 21.74 -34.12
C ARG A 296 107.27 21.38 -34.82
N GLN A 297 107.61 20.09 -34.90
CA GLN A 297 108.83 19.61 -35.56
C GLN A 297 108.83 19.83 -37.08
N LEU A 298 107.65 19.81 -37.74
CA LEU A 298 107.51 20.15 -39.15
C LEU A 298 107.74 21.65 -39.41
N GLU A 299 107.26 22.53 -38.53
CA GLU A 299 107.55 23.97 -38.62
C GLU A 299 109.03 24.27 -38.34
N GLU A 300 109.63 23.60 -37.36
CA GLU A 300 111.03 23.77 -36.98
C GLU A 300 112.00 23.27 -38.08
N THR A 301 111.68 22.16 -38.76
CA THR A 301 112.45 21.67 -39.90
C THR A 301 112.28 22.50 -41.16
N ALA A 302 111.10 23.06 -41.42
CA ALA A 302 110.89 23.99 -42.54
C ALA A 302 111.72 25.28 -42.37
N GLU A 303 111.83 25.80 -41.15
CA GLU A 303 112.62 26.99 -40.85
C GLU A 303 114.13 26.70 -40.91
N ALA A 304 114.58 25.54 -40.43
CA ALA A 304 115.98 25.10 -40.54
C ALA A 304 116.45 24.97 -42.01
N VAL A 305 115.59 24.48 -42.90
CA VAL A 305 115.89 24.40 -44.34
C VAL A 305 116.03 25.79 -44.97
N ARG A 306 115.24 26.78 -44.56
CA ARG A 306 115.36 28.17 -45.03
C ARG A 306 116.67 28.82 -44.59
N VAL A 307 117.11 28.58 -43.35
CA VAL A 307 118.37 29.13 -42.82
C VAL A 307 119.58 28.51 -43.54
N CYS A 308 119.59 27.19 -43.70
CA CYS A 308 120.67 26.47 -44.38
C CYS A 308 120.85 26.90 -45.85
N ALA A 309 119.75 27.14 -46.57
CA ALA A 309 119.81 27.66 -47.94
C ALA A 309 120.46 29.06 -48.02
N ARG A 310 120.18 29.92 -47.04
CA ARG A 310 120.70 31.29 -46.96
C ARG A 310 122.21 31.31 -46.63
N GLU A 311 122.65 30.43 -45.74
CA GLU A 311 124.07 30.26 -45.40
C GLU A 311 124.89 29.68 -46.55
N GLN A 312 124.30 28.78 -47.35
CA GLN A 312 124.96 28.19 -48.52
C GLN A 312 125.20 29.23 -49.64
N GLU A 313 124.30 30.20 -49.80
CA GLU A 313 124.42 31.28 -50.79
C GLU A 313 125.48 32.30 -50.38
N GLN A 314 125.55 32.63 -49.08
CA GLN A 314 126.56 33.53 -48.51
C GLN A 314 127.98 32.95 -48.61
N THR A 315 128.15 31.67 -48.32
CA THR A 315 129.47 31.00 -48.37
C THR A 315 130.00 30.89 -49.81
N ARG A 316 129.11 30.78 -50.82
CA ARG A 316 129.51 30.78 -52.25
C ARG A 316 129.98 32.15 -52.73
N ALA A 317 129.36 33.24 -52.26
CA ALA A 317 129.78 34.60 -52.60
C ALA A 317 131.17 34.93 -52.02
N GLU A 318 131.43 34.51 -50.78
CA GLU A 318 132.72 34.71 -50.10
C GLU A 318 133.87 33.92 -50.78
N HIS A 319 133.60 32.73 -51.30
CA HIS A 319 134.58 31.93 -52.06
C HIS A 319 134.95 32.59 -53.40
N GLY A 320 133.97 33.11 -54.15
CA GLY A 320 134.21 33.78 -55.43
C GLY A 320 135.01 35.09 -55.32
N ASP A 321 134.91 35.78 -54.17
CA ASP A 321 135.71 36.98 -53.90
C ASP A 321 137.13 36.69 -53.43
N ALA A 322 137.37 35.53 -52.81
CA ALA A 322 138.72 35.08 -52.44
C ALA A 322 139.52 34.64 -53.69
N ASP A 323 138.89 33.94 -54.62
CA ASP A 323 139.54 33.44 -55.84
C ASP A 323 139.97 34.59 -56.78
N ARG A 324 139.13 35.62 -56.93
CA ARG A 324 139.47 36.85 -57.68
C ARG A 324 140.57 37.68 -57.04
N ARG A 325 140.88 37.49 -55.75
CA ARG A 325 142.00 38.16 -55.06
C ARG A 325 143.31 37.41 -55.27
N ALA A 326 143.28 36.08 -55.36
CA ALA A 326 144.44 35.24 -55.65
C ALA A 326 145.00 35.48 -57.07
N SER A 327 144.17 35.45 -58.12
CA SER A 327 144.63 35.67 -59.51
C SER A 327 145.17 37.08 -59.77
N ARG A 328 144.78 38.08 -58.96
CA ARG A 328 145.31 39.47 -59.01
C ARG A 328 146.65 39.64 -58.29
N ALA A 329 147.07 38.66 -57.49
CA ALA A 329 148.39 38.64 -56.85
C ALA A 329 149.42 37.95 -57.76
N GLU A 330 149.04 36.87 -58.44
CA GLU A 330 149.91 36.16 -59.41
C GLU A 330 150.29 37.06 -60.60
N GLY A 331 149.33 37.77 -61.21
CA GLY A 331 149.63 38.67 -62.34
C GLY A 331 150.41 39.96 -62.00
N ARG A 332 150.76 40.18 -60.72
CA ARG A 332 151.67 41.26 -60.26
C ARG A 332 153.09 40.78 -60.01
N GLY A 333 153.30 39.48 -59.81
CA GLY A 333 154.63 38.89 -59.64
C GLY A 333 155.39 38.76 -60.96
N GLU A 334 154.70 38.38 -62.04
CA GLU A 334 155.32 38.22 -63.37
C GLU A 334 155.79 39.56 -63.97
N ARG A 335 155.01 40.64 -63.82
CA ARG A 335 155.39 41.98 -64.32
C ARG A 335 156.60 42.59 -63.60
N LEU A 336 156.78 42.31 -62.30
CA LEU A 336 157.94 42.84 -61.55
C LEU A 336 159.25 42.12 -61.90
N ALA A 337 159.19 40.90 -62.44
CA ALA A 337 160.38 40.18 -62.86
C ALA A 337 160.91 40.67 -64.22
N GLU A 338 160.00 41.07 -65.12
CA GLU A 338 160.30 41.59 -66.46
C GLU A 338 160.97 42.98 -66.39
N ASP A 339 160.50 43.85 -65.49
CA ASP A 339 161.03 45.20 -65.29
C ASP A 339 162.49 45.21 -64.76
N VAL A 340 162.91 44.19 -64.01
CA VAL A 340 164.29 44.09 -63.47
C VAL A 340 165.29 43.69 -64.57
N THR A 341 164.87 42.84 -65.50
CA THR A 341 165.70 42.46 -66.66
C THR A 341 165.95 43.63 -67.60
N GLU A 342 164.95 44.49 -67.80
CA GLU A 342 165.06 45.67 -68.69
C GLU A 342 165.94 46.77 -68.08
N ALA A 343 165.79 47.05 -66.78
CA ALA A 343 166.59 48.08 -66.09
C ALA A 343 168.09 47.75 -66.02
N THR A 344 168.47 46.48 -66.13
CA THR A 344 169.88 46.06 -66.08
C THR A 344 170.56 46.27 -67.45
N ALA A 345 169.84 46.06 -68.55
CA ALA A 345 170.35 46.26 -69.92
C ALA A 345 170.56 47.75 -70.26
N ALA A 346 169.64 48.63 -69.83
CA ALA A 346 169.79 50.08 -69.99
C ALA A 346 171.03 50.65 -69.26
N ARG A 347 171.48 49.96 -68.21
CA ARG A 347 172.66 50.37 -67.42
C ARG A 347 173.97 50.09 -68.16
N GLU A 348 174.02 49.03 -68.96
CA GLU A 348 175.19 48.68 -69.77
C GLU A 348 175.40 49.70 -70.92
N GLU A 349 174.33 50.33 -71.39
CA GLU A 349 174.37 51.27 -72.52
C GLU A 349 174.85 52.68 -72.13
N ALA A 350 174.48 53.16 -70.93
CA ALA A 350 174.87 54.49 -70.44
C ALA A 350 176.36 54.59 -70.09
N VAL A 351 176.97 53.51 -69.60
CA VAL A 351 178.41 53.46 -69.30
C VAL A 351 179.24 53.48 -70.59
N ALA A 352 178.77 52.78 -71.63
CA ALA A 352 179.41 52.77 -72.94
C ALA A 352 179.33 54.12 -73.68
N ALA A 353 178.34 54.96 -73.36
CA ALA A 353 178.24 56.33 -73.89
C ALA A 353 179.24 57.28 -73.22
N LEU A 354 179.48 57.13 -71.91
CA LEU A 354 180.39 58.01 -71.16
C LEU A 354 181.87 57.74 -71.48
N GLN A 355 182.25 56.49 -71.75
CA GLN A 355 183.61 56.16 -72.20
C GLN A 355 183.93 56.76 -73.59
N ARG A 356 182.97 56.68 -74.53
CA ARG A 356 183.14 57.28 -75.86
C ARG A 356 183.34 58.79 -75.81
N PHE A 357 182.81 59.46 -74.79
CA PHE A 357 183.02 60.90 -74.59
C PHE A 357 184.42 61.22 -74.07
N ALA A 358 184.97 60.42 -73.15
CA ALA A 358 186.30 60.63 -72.58
C ALA A 358 187.44 60.47 -73.63
N ALA A 359 187.31 59.57 -74.61
CA ALA A 359 188.34 59.35 -75.64
C ALA A 359 188.39 60.43 -76.75
N THR A 360 187.48 61.41 -76.75
CA THR A 360 187.46 62.50 -77.75
C THR A 360 188.55 63.56 -77.56
N GLY A 361 189.43 63.44 -76.55
CA GLY A 361 190.62 64.28 -76.43
C GLY A 361 190.35 65.74 -76.06
N LEU A 362 189.17 66.08 -75.51
CA LEU A 362 188.79 67.46 -75.13
C LEU A 362 188.96 67.77 -73.63
N LEU A 363 189.21 66.76 -72.79
CA LEU A 363 189.79 66.96 -71.45
C LEU A 363 191.29 67.37 -71.55
N ALA A 364 191.86 67.38 -72.77
CA ALA A 364 193.27 67.59 -73.13
C ALA A 364 193.72 69.06 -73.40
N VAL A 365 193.03 70.10 -72.90
CA VAL A 365 193.46 71.50 -73.11
C VAL A 365 193.42 72.37 -71.83
N ALA A 366 192.71 71.97 -70.77
CA ALA A 366 192.36 72.88 -69.67
C ALA A 366 192.99 72.59 -68.29
N LEU A 367 193.20 71.34 -67.88
CA LEU A 367 193.50 70.99 -66.48
C LEU A 367 194.51 69.83 -66.39
N PRO A 368 195.81 70.14 -66.27
CA PRO A 368 196.87 69.15 -66.11
C PRO A 368 196.90 68.47 -64.73
N ASP A 369 196.31 69.09 -63.72
CA ASP A 369 196.33 68.60 -62.33
C ASP A 369 195.05 67.84 -61.92
N LEU A 370 194.09 67.63 -62.83
CA LEU A 370 192.93 66.77 -62.60
C LEU A 370 193.20 65.38 -63.18
N ALA A 371 193.28 64.37 -62.29
CA ALA A 371 193.41 62.98 -62.70
C ALA A 371 192.10 62.47 -63.32
N VAL A 372 191.95 62.70 -64.62
CA VAL A 372 191.00 61.99 -65.49
C VAL A 372 191.64 60.65 -65.83
N PRO A 373 191.00 59.51 -65.49
CA PRO A 373 191.59 58.21 -65.74
C PRO A 373 191.82 58.00 -67.24
N ASP A 374 192.99 57.49 -67.58
CA ASP A 374 193.33 57.04 -68.92
C ASP A 374 192.29 56.07 -69.50
N ASP A 375 192.38 55.83 -70.80
CA ASP A 375 191.72 54.73 -71.51
C ASP A 375 192.34 53.35 -71.15
N ASP A 376 192.73 53.18 -69.89
CA ASP A 376 192.65 51.90 -69.19
C ASP A 376 191.22 51.72 -68.59
N GLY A 377 190.35 52.72 -68.81
CA GLY A 377 189.10 53.11 -68.14
C GLY A 377 187.88 52.18 -68.17
N SER A 378 188.09 50.87 -68.14
CA SER A 378 187.18 49.95 -67.42
C SER A 378 187.38 50.17 -65.91
N THR A 379 186.40 50.29 -65.01
CA THR A 379 185.08 49.70 -64.94
C THR A 379 184.20 50.67 -64.13
N TRP A 380 183.41 51.51 -64.80
CA TRP A 380 182.67 52.55 -64.08
C TRP A 380 181.38 51.96 -63.50
N ALA A 381 181.50 51.24 -62.39
CA ALA A 381 180.39 50.60 -61.71
C ALA A 381 179.65 51.56 -60.77
N ALA A 382 178.32 51.62 -60.91
CA ALA A 382 177.42 52.22 -59.93
C ALA A 382 176.58 51.11 -59.27
N THR A 383 176.82 50.85 -57.99
CA THR A 383 175.96 50.01 -57.14
C THR A 383 174.85 50.88 -56.55
N PRO A 384 173.59 50.38 -56.52
CA PRO A 384 172.79 50.65 -55.33
C PRO A 384 172.12 49.41 -54.75
N ARG A 385 172.21 49.38 -53.41
CA ARG A 385 171.59 48.47 -52.45
C ARG A 385 170.13 48.86 -52.22
N LEU A 386 169.30 47.82 -52.03
CA LEU A 386 168.07 47.76 -51.20
C LEU A 386 166.79 48.36 -51.82
N PRO A 387 165.57 47.88 -51.43
CA PRO A 387 165.22 47.34 -50.09
C PRO A 387 164.34 46.08 -50.01
N SER A 388 164.52 45.32 -48.93
CA SER A 388 163.63 44.27 -48.44
C SER A 388 162.83 44.79 -47.24
N HIS A 389 161.54 44.44 -47.19
CA HIS A 389 160.63 44.30 -46.04
C HIS A 389 159.22 44.39 -46.65
N GLY A 390 158.34 43.39 -46.64
CA GLY A 390 158.06 42.30 -45.71
C GLY A 390 156.53 42.28 -45.56
N PRO A 391 155.87 41.12 -45.46
CA PRO A 391 154.57 41.09 -44.78
C PRO A 391 154.52 39.92 -43.78
N TRP A 392 154.17 40.20 -42.53
CA TRP A 392 152.79 40.23 -42.05
C TRP A 392 152.32 38.82 -41.65
N SER A 393 152.34 38.59 -40.34
CA SER A 393 151.60 37.53 -39.66
C SER A 393 150.45 38.17 -38.86
N PRO A 394 149.34 37.43 -38.74
CA PRO A 394 148.72 37.17 -37.44
C PRO A 394 148.74 35.64 -37.21
N GLY A 395 149.30 35.07 -36.14
CA GLY A 395 149.47 35.63 -34.79
C GLY A 395 148.08 35.77 -34.14
N SER A 396 147.44 34.72 -33.61
CA SER A 396 147.69 34.10 -32.29
C SER A 396 147.48 35.06 -31.09
N PRO A 397 147.09 34.54 -29.91
CA PRO A 397 145.75 34.68 -29.34
C PRO A 397 145.80 35.37 -27.97
N ARG A 398 144.65 35.65 -27.34
CA ARG A 398 144.40 35.89 -25.89
C ARG A 398 143.10 36.69 -25.79
N SER A 399 142.02 36.09 -25.28
CA SER A 399 141.61 36.17 -23.87
C SER A 399 141.62 37.61 -23.33
N THR A 400 140.47 38.26 -23.24
CA THR A 400 139.84 38.78 -22.01
C THR A 400 138.64 39.68 -22.33
N THR A 401 137.56 39.41 -21.62
CA THR A 401 136.32 40.19 -21.40
C THR A 401 136.57 41.66 -21.02
N PRO A 402 135.58 42.56 -21.20
CA PRO A 402 134.75 42.99 -20.05
C PRO A 402 133.26 43.18 -20.43
N THR A 403 132.28 42.68 -19.68
CA THR A 403 131.69 43.23 -18.42
C THR A 403 131.01 44.59 -18.54
N ARG A 404 129.65 44.61 -18.58
CA ARG A 404 128.72 45.53 -17.83
C ARG A 404 127.26 45.42 -18.35
N PRO A 405 126.22 45.69 -17.53
CA PRO A 405 125.89 45.27 -16.15
C PRO A 405 124.60 44.40 -16.12
N GLY A 406 124.27 43.51 -15.15
CA GLY A 406 124.08 43.71 -13.69
C GLY A 406 122.73 44.42 -13.42
N ASN A 407 121.62 43.79 -13.01
CA ASN A 407 121.26 43.13 -11.72
C ASN A 407 120.12 42.10 -11.97
N ALA A 408 120.03 40.88 -11.44
CA ALA A 408 120.19 40.32 -10.09
C ALA A 408 119.07 40.67 -9.08
N CYS A 409 118.13 39.73 -8.91
CA CYS A 409 117.65 39.12 -7.64
C CYS A 409 116.74 37.92 -8.00
N ARG A 410 117.19 36.65 -7.82
CA ARG A 410 117.03 35.79 -6.61
C ARG A 410 115.60 35.18 -6.57
N ASN A 411 115.36 33.88 -6.78
CA ASN A 411 115.96 32.66 -6.21
C ASN A 411 116.11 31.53 -7.25
N GLY A 412 117.07 30.66 -6.93
CA GLY A 412 118.05 29.93 -7.77
C GLY A 412 117.62 29.33 -9.09
#